data_AF-N9XLT9-F1
#
_entry.id   AF-N9XLT9-F1
#
_cell.length_a   1.000
_cell.length_b   1.000
_cell.length_c   1.000
_cell.angle_alpha   90.00
_cell.angle_beta   90.00
_cell.angle_gamma   90.00
#
_symmetry.space_group_name_H-M   'P 1'
#
loop_
_entity.id
_entity.type
_entity.pdbx_description
1 polymer ?
#
loop_
_entity_poly.entity_id
_entity_poly.type
_entity_poly.pdbx_seq_one_letter_code
_entity_poly.pdbx_strand_id
1 'polypeptide(L)'
;MIEVLKILVDIMNSIHHKSVEILGSNGYGFTDKQLHFIFIGALGIIIFALSHFLFKIVAKYSLTAVSFIYTFTILIFITVAIEIQQKLTGQGQAEFGDVFWGLYGFIYVFFIYVAIKLSYIGIKIGIKKFKNKNRPPKRLAKKRKPPKSVYY
;
A
#
# COMPACT_ATOMS: atom_id res chain seq x y z
N MET A 1 3.24 2.30 26.92
CA MET A 1 2.30 1.35 26.29
C MET A 1 0.95 1.27 27.00
N ILE A 2 0.90 0.94 28.29
CA ILE A 2 -0.37 0.73 29.03
C ILE A 2 -1.31 1.94 28.95
N GLU A 3 -0.77 3.15 29.07
CA GLU A 3 -1.54 4.40 29.00
C GLU A 3 -2.18 4.62 27.61
N VAL A 4 -1.40 4.40 26.54
CA VAL A 4 -1.90 4.46 25.15
C VAL A 4 -2.99 3.41 24.93
N LEU A 5 -2.81 2.20 25.46
CA LEU A 5 -3.80 1.13 25.35
C LEU A 5 -5.10 1.48 26.08
N LYS A 6 -5.03 2.09 27.28
CA LYS A 6 -6.22 2.55 28.00
C LYS A 6 -6.99 3.61 27.22
N ILE A 7 -6.29 4.61 26.67
CA ILE A 7 -6.91 5.63 25.82
C ILE A 7 -7.60 4.99 24.61
N LEU A 8 -6.95 4.02 23.96
CA LEU A 8 -7.55 3.30 22.82
C LEU A 8 -8.80 2.52 23.22
N VAL A 9 -8.77 1.84 24.37
CA VAL A 9 -9.93 1.11 24.91
C VAL A 9 -11.07 2.06 25.23
N ASP A 10 -10.79 3.21 25.85
CA ASP A 10 -11.82 4.21 26.20
C ASP A 10 -12.46 4.84 24.96
N ILE A 11 -11.65 5.12 23.93
CA ILE A 11 -12.15 5.57 22.62
C ILE A 11 -13.03 4.49 22.00
N MET A 12 -12.60 3.23 22.01
CA MET A 12 -13.37 2.12 21.43
C MET A 12 -14.71 1.94 22.14
N ASN A 13 -14.72 1.99 23.48
CA ASN A 13 -15.95 1.92 24.28
C ASN A 13 -16.90 3.08 23.98
N SER A 14 -16.36 4.29 23.80
CA SER A 14 -17.15 5.47 23.43
C SER A 14 -17.78 5.33 22.04
N ILE A 15 -17.03 4.80 21.08
CA ILE A 15 -17.55 4.50 19.74
C ILE A 15 -18.64 3.44 19.82
N HIS A 16 -18.41 2.35 20.55
CA HIS A 16 -19.39 1.27 20.73
C HIS A 16 -20.72 1.80 21.28
N HIS A 17 -20.68 2.61 22.35
CA HIS A 17 -21.89 3.20 22.91
C HIS A 17 -22.64 4.09 21.91
N LYS A 18 -21.94 4.94 21.17
CA LYS A 18 -22.57 5.78 20.13
C LYS A 18 -23.16 4.95 19.00
N SER A 19 -22.51 3.86 18.60
CA SER A 19 -23.03 2.95 17.59
C SER A 19 -24.34 2.30 18.05
N VAL A 20 -24.42 1.87 19.31
CA VAL A 20 -25.65 1.34 19.92
C VAL A 20 -26.74 2.42 19.96
N GLU A 21 -26.41 3.65 20.33
CA GLU A 21 -27.38 4.75 20.38
C GLU A 21 -27.95 5.08 19.00
N ILE A 22 -27.09 5.23 17.98
CA ILE A 22 -27.49 5.60 16.62
C ILE A 22 -28.33 4.49 15.96
N LEU A 23 -27.97 3.23 16.15
CA LEU A 23 -28.61 2.10 15.46
C LEU A 23 -29.74 1.46 16.28
N GLY A 24 -29.69 1.55 17.61
CA GLY A 24 -30.69 1.02 18.54
C GLY A 24 -31.82 1.99 18.88
N SER A 25 -31.66 3.30 18.67
CA SER A 25 -32.71 4.31 18.93
C SER A 25 -33.94 4.21 18.01
N ASN A 26 -33.88 3.42 16.94
CA ASN A 26 -35.00 3.22 15.99
C ASN A 26 -36.03 2.17 16.45
N GLY A 27 -36.02 1.73 17.72
CA GLY A 27 -36.98 0.74 18.25
C GLY A 27 -36.73 -0.70 17.80
N TYR A 28 -35.71 -0.94 16.98
CA TYR A 28 -35.24 -2.27 16.63
C TYR A 28 -34.21 -2.73 17.68
N GLY A 29 -34.59 -3.71 18.50
CA GLY A 29 -33.69 -4.34 19.46
C GLY A 29 -32.64 -5.21 18.78
N PHE A 30 -31.66 -4.58 18.12
CA PHE A 30 -30.56 -5.29 17.47
C PHE A 30 -29.71 -6.03 18.51
N THR A 31 -29.38 -7.27 18.20
CA THR A 31 -28.37 -8.01 18.97
C THR A 31 -26.97 -7.45 18.69
N ASP A 32 -26.06 -7.63 19.63
CA ASP A 32 -24.66 -7.21 19.51
C ASP A 32 -24.01 -7.68 18.19
N LYS A 33 -24.32 -8.92 17.76
CA LYS A 33 -23.83 -9.49 16.50
C LYS A 33 -24.36 -8.76 15.26
N GLN A 34 -25.64 -8.40 15.27
CA GLN A 34 -26.27 -7.67 14.17
C GLN A 34 -25.72 -6.25 14.08
N LEU A 35 -25.50 -5.62 15.24
CA LEU A 35 -24.89 -4.30 15.31
C LEU A 35 -23.47 -4.30 14.73
N HIS A 36 -22.64 -5.26 15.12
CA HIS A 36 -21.31 -5.42 14.56
C HIS A 36 -21.35 -5.69 13.05
N PHE A 37 -22.26 -6.54 12.57
CA PHE A 37 -22.39 -6.81 11.14
C PHE A 37 -22.68 -5.52 10.34
N ILE A 38 -23.66 -4.73 10.78
CA ILE A 38 -24.06 -3.49 10.10
C ILE A 38 -22.93 -2.45 10.20
N PHE A 39 -22.38 -2.26 11.40
CA PHE A 39 -21.37 -1.24 11.66
C PHE A 39 -20.06 -1.52 10.92
N ILE A 40 -19.53 -2.74 11.04
CA ILE A 40 -18.31 -3.15 10.34
C ILE A 40 -18.52 -3.18 8.83
N GLY A 41 -19.69 -3.63 8.36
CA GLY A 41 -20.04 -3.60 6.94
C GLY A 41 -20.03 -2.17 6.38
N ALA A 42 -20.69 -1.23 7.06
CA ALA A 42 -20.75 0.18 6.65
C ALA A 42 -19.38 0.85 6.71
N LEU A 43 -18.64 0.68 7.81
CA LEU A 43 -17.28 1.18 7.94
C LEU A 43 -16.36 0.62 6.86
N GLY A 44 -16.48 -0.67 6.54
CA GLY A 44 -15.71 -1.32 5.50
C GLY A 44 -15.89 -0.66 4.13
N ILE A 45 -17.12 -0.34 3.74
CA ILE A 45 -17.41 0.36 2.49
C ILE A 45 -16.85 1.79 2.50
N ILE A 46 -16.96 2.51 3.63
CA ILE A 46 -16.40 3.87 3.76
C ILE A 46 -14.87 3.84 3.62
N ILE A 47 -14.20 2.94 4.33
CA ILE A 47 -12.75 2.77 4.26
C ILE A 47 -12.33 2.32 2.86
N PHE A 48 -13.07 1.42 2.23
CA PHE A 48 -12.83 1.01 0.85
C PHE A 48 -12.94 2.19 -0.12
N ALA A 49 -14.01 2.99 -0.04
CA ALA A 49 -14.22 4.12 -0.93
C ALA A 49 -13.09 5.16 -0.78
N LEU A 50 -12.70 5.48 0.46
CA LEU A 50 -11.61 6.40 0.76
C LEU A 50 -10.26 5.86 0.27
N SER A 51 -9.91 4.62 0.62
CA SER A 51 -8.66 4.00 0.20
C SER A 51 -8.58 3.84 -1.31
N HIS A 52 -9.67 3.44 -1.98
CA HIS A 52 -9.75 3.35 -3.43
C HIS A 52 -9.49 4.72 -4.09
N PHE A 53 -10.12 5.78 -3.59
CA PHE A 53 -9.91 7.14 -4.08
C PHE A 53 -8.44 7.58 -3.91
N LEU A 54 -7.89 7.44 -2.70
CA LEU A 54 -6.50 7.81 -2.40
C LEU A 54 -5.50 7.01 -3.24
N PHE A 55 -5.67 5.69 -3.31
CA PHE A 55 -4.79 4.82 -4.08
C PHE A 55 -4.90 5.07 -5.58
N LYS A 56 -6.07 5.42 -6.09
CA LYS A 56 -6.23 5.85 -7.48
C LYS A 56 -5.43 7.11 -7.80
N ILE A 57 -5.34 8.06 -6.86
CA ILE A 57 -4.50 9.26 -7.02
C ILE A 57 -3.02 8.87 -7.04
N VAL A 58 -2.57 8.09 -6.06
CA VAL A 58 -1.15 7.68 -5.95
C VAL A 58 -0.73 6.77 -7.11
N ALA A 59 -1.61 5.89 -7.57
CA ALA A 59 -1.37 4.97 -8.67
C ALA A 59 -1.05 5.68 -10.00
N LYS A 60 -1.52 6.92 -10.19
CA LYS A 60 -1.14 7.75 -11.35
C LYS A 60 0.36 8.02 -11.40
N TYR A 61 1.02 8.07 -10.24
CA TYR A 61 2.46 8.33 -10.13
C TYR A 61 3.26 7.03 -10.09
N SER A 62 2.86 6.07 -9.24
CA SER A 62 3.60 4.82 -9.11
C SER A 62 2.78 3.73 -8.41
N LEU A 63 2.63 2.58 -9.06
CA LEU A 63 2.10 1.38 -8.42
C LEU A 63 2.98 0.94 -7.23
N THR A 64 4.30 1.13 -7.31
CA THR A 64 5.21 0.82 -6.19
C THR A 64 4.91 1.67 -4.95
N ALA A 65 4.48 2.93 -5.12
CA ALA A 65 4.10 3.77 -4.00
C ALA A 65 2.79 3.30 -3.34
N VAL A 66 1.81 2.85 -4.14
CA VAL A 66 0.58 2.24 -3.62
C VAL A 66 0.90 0.98 -2.82
N SER A 67 1.74 0.09 -3.36
CA SER A 67 2.19 -1.11 -2.65
C SER A 67 2.92 -0.78 -1.35
N PHE A 68 3.78 0.26 -1.36
CA PHE A 68 4.46 0.71 -0.15
C PHE A 68 3.48 1.16 0.93
N ILE A 69 2.53 2.04 0.60
CA ILE A 69 1.53 2.55 1.56
C ILE A 69 0.68 1.41 2.12
N TYR A 70 0.22 0.50 1.27
CA TYR A 70 -0.54 -0.67 1.69
C TYR A 70 0.26 -1.54 2.66
N THR A 71 1.48 -1.95 2.29
CA THR A 71 2.33 -2.78 3.13
C THR A 71 2.69 -2.08 4.44
N PHE A 72 3.02 -0.79 4.41
CA PHE A 72 3.32 0.00 5.60
C PHE A 72 2.14 0.04 6.58
N THR A 73 0.92 0.23 6.06
CA THR A 73 -0.31 0.22 6.88
C THR A 73 -0.50 -1.15 7.56
N ILE A 74 -0.32 -2.25 6.83
CA ILE A 74 -0.42 -3.60 7.39
C ILE A 74 0.65 -3.84 8.45
N LEU A 75 1.88 -3.37 8.24
CA LEU A 75 2.97 -3.53 9.20
C LEU A 75 2.70 -2.76 10.51
N ILE A 76 2.07 -1.58 10.45
CA ILE A 76 1.63 -0.87 11.67
C ILE A 76 0.67 -1.77 12.46
N PHE A 77 -0.34 -2.36 11.81
CA PHE A 77 -1.29 -3.23 12.50
C PHE A 77 -0.61 -4.48 13.10
N ILE A 78 0.30 -5.12 12.36
CA ILE A 78 1.00 -6.32 12.82
C ILE A 78 1.90 -6.00 14.02
N THR A 79 2.72 -4.96 13.91
CA THR A 79 3.66 -4.59 14.99
C THR A 79 2.93 -4.22 16.27
N VAL A 80 1.86 -3.41 16.18
CA VAL A 80 1.02 -3.09 17.35
C VAL A 80 0.35 -4.34 17.93
N ALA A 81 -0.13 -5.27 17.09
CA ALA A 81 -0.74 -6.51 17.56
C ALA A 81 0.25 -7.41 18.32
N ILE A 82 1.48 -7.51 17.82
CA ILE A 82 2.56 -8.27 18.47
C ILE A 82 2.88 -7.65 19.84
N GLU A 83 2.99 -6.33 19.92
CA GLU A 83 3.26 -5.63 21.18
C GLU A 83 2.15 -5.83 22.21
N ILE A 84 0.88 -5.74 21.79
CA ILE A 84 -0.26 -6.02 22.67
C ILE A 84 -0.20 -7.47 23.16
N GLN A 85 0.06 -8.43 22.27
CA GLN A 85 0.19 -9.83 22.63
C GLN A 85 1.30 -10.04 23.67
N GLN A 86 2.50 -9.51 23.43
CA GLN A 86 3.64 -9.61 24.33
C GLN A 86 3.33 -9.00 25.71
N LYS A 87 2.61 -7.87 25.72
CA LYS A 87 2.17 -7.25 26.97
C LYS A 87 1.22 -8.15 27.76
N LEU A 88 0.30 -8.83 27.09
CA LEU A 88 -0.69 -9.73 27.71
C LEU A 88 -0.06 -11.04 28.19
N THR A 89 0.89 -11.60 27.45
CA THR A 89 1.56 -12.85 27.80
C THR A 89 2.72 -12.68 28.79
N GLY A 90 3.10 -11.43 29.08
CA GLY A 90 4.27 -11.12 29.91
C GLY A 90 5.59 -11.53 29.26
N GLN A 91 5.59 -11.77 27.94
CA GLN A 91 6.79 -12.15 27.20
C GLN A 91 7.52 -10.90 26.73
N GLY A 92 8.77 -10.74 27.15
CA GLY A 92 9.59 -9.57 26.81
C GLY A 92 9.11 -8.28 27.52
N GLN A 93 9.77 -7.17 27.19
CA GLN A 93 9.35 -5.84 27.62
C GLN A 93 8.61 -5.20 26.46
N ALA A 94 7.29 -5.31 26.46
CA ALA A 94 6.47 -4.71 25.42
C ALA A 94 6.60 -3.18 25.50
N GLU A 95 7.31 -2.58 24.54
CA GLU A 95 7.57 -1.15 24.45
C GLU A 95 6.97 -0.57 23.18
N PHE A 96 6.37 0.62 23.29
CA PHE A 96 5.84 1.30 22.09
C PHE A 96 6.96 1.69 21.11
N GLY A 97 8.22 1.75 21.59
CA GLY A 97 9.40 1.93 20.75
C GLY A 97 9.63 0.78 19.76
N ASP A 98 9.25 -0.45 20.11
CA ASP A 98 9.47 -1.63 19.27
C ASP A 98 8.61 -1.61 18.00
N VAL A 99 7.42 -1.00 18.07
CA VAL A 99 6.61 -0.66 16.90
C VAL A 99 7.40 0.20 15.92
N PHE A 100 8.02 1.29 16.40
CA PHE A 100 8.78 2.19 15.55
C PHE A 100 10.02 1.51 14.97
N TRP A 101 10.73 0.71 15.75
CA TRP A 101 11.88 -0.05 15.26
C TRP A 101 11.50 -1.05 14.17
N GLY A 102 10.38 -1.75 14.32
CA GLY A 102 9.83 -2.62 13.27
C GLY A 102 9.54 -1.86 11.98
N LEU A 103 8.92 -0.68 12.08
CA LEU A 103 8.62 0.17 10.92
C LEU A 103 9.89 0.76 10.28
N TYR A 104 10.88 1.17 11.07
CA TYR A 104 12.17 1.65 10.56
C TYR A 104 12.93 0.56 9.82
N GLY A 105 12.89 -0.69 10.31
CA GLY A 105 13.47 -1.84 9.61
C GLY A 105 12.88 -2.00 8.21
N PHE A 106 11.55 -1.92 8.08
CA PHE A 106 10.90 -1.96 6.77
C PHE A 106 11.32 -0.79 5.86
N ILE A 107 11.31 0.43 6.37
CA ILE A 107 11.71 1.62 5.59
C ILE A 107 13.15 1.47 5.08
N TYR A 108 14.07 1.04 5.95
CA TYR A 108 15.48 0.85 5.63
C TYR A 108 15.67 -0.18 4.49
N VAL A 109 15.06 -1.36 4.61
CA VAL A 109 15.15 -2.41 3.59
C VAL A 109 14.47 -1.98 2.29
N PHE A 110 13.35 -1.25 2.38
CA PHE A 110 12.66 -0.73 1.20
C PHE A 110 13.53 0.29 0.42
N PHE A 111 14.27 1.15 1.11
CA PHE A 111 15.22 2.06 0.46
C PHE A 111 16.31 1.31 -0.30
N ILE A 112 16.85 0.23 0.27
CA ILE A 112 17.81 -0.64 -0.42
C ILE A 112 17.19 -1.23 -1.69
N TYR A 113 15.95 -1.74 -1.62
CA TYR A 113 15.22 -2.22 -2.79
C TYR A 113 15.08 -1.15 -3.89
N VAL A 114 14.69 0.07 -3.53
CA VAL A 114 14.55 1.19 -4.49
C VAL A 114 15.91 1.54 -5.11
N ALA A 115 16.98 1.59 -4.33
CA ALA A 115 18.33 1.86 -4.82
C ALA A 115 18.80 0.82 -5.85
N ILE A 116 18.56 -0.47 -5.58
CA ILE A 116 18.86 -1.56 -6.52
C ILE A 116 18.07 -1.41 -7.82
N LYS A 117 16.75 -1.15 -7.72
CA LYS A 117 15.87 -0.98 -8.88
C LYS A 117 16.31 0.20 -9.76
N LEU A 118 16.65 1.33 -9.15
CA LEU A 118 17.13 2.52 -9.86
C LEU A 118 18.47 2.24 -10.56
N SER A 119 19.39 1.56 -9.88
CA SER A 119 20.69 1.16 -10.44
C SER A 119 20.52 0.28 -11.68
N TYR A 120 19.65 -0.73 -11.61
CA TYR A 120 19.34 -1.60 -12.75
C TYR A 120 18.78 -0.83 -13.96
N ILE A 121 17.82 0.08 -13.73
CA ILE A 121 17.25 0.91 -14.79
C ILE A 121 18.31 1.83 -15.41
N GLY A 122 19.15 2.46 -14.58
CA GLY A 122 20.25 3.31 -15.03
C GLY A 122 21.22 2.57 -15.96
N ILE A 123 21.66 1.37 -15.56
CA ILE A 123 22.54 0.52 -16.36
C ILE A 123 21.90 0.17 -17.71
N LYS A 124 20.63 -0.25 -17.72
CA LYS A 124 19.92 -0.63 -18.96
C LYS A 124 19.80 0.55 -19.93
N ILE A 125 19.51 1.74 -19.43
CA ILE A 125 19.46 2.97 -20.24
C ILE A 125 20.85 3.29 -20.82
N GLY A 126 21.91 3.18 -20.00
CA GLY A 126 23.29 3.38 -20.43
C GLY A 126 23.69 2.44 -21.59
N ILE A 127 23.43 1.14 -21.44
CA ILE A 127 23.72 0.13 -22.47
C ILE A 127 22.94 0.41 -23.76
N LYS A 128 21.65 0.75 -23.66
CA LYS A 128 20.83 1.07 -24.83
C LYS A 128 21.36 2.30 -25.58
N LYS A 129 21.79 3.34 -24.85
CA LYS A 129 22.37 4.56 -25.43
C LYS A 129 23.68 4.26 -26.15
N PHE A 130 24.55 3.44 -25.56
CA PHE A 130 25.82 3.02 -26.18
C PHE A 130 25.59 2.19 -27.45
N LYS A 131 24.67 1.21 -27.41
CA LYS A 131 24.33 0.36 -28.57
C LYS A 131 23.70 1.16 -29.72
N ASN A 132 22.92 2.20 -29.41
CA ASN A 132 22.29 3.04 -30.44
C ASN A 132 23.27 4.03 -31.08
N LYS A 133 24.28 4.51 -30.33
CA LYS A 133 25.38 5.33 -30.87
C LYS A 133 26.26 4.55 -31.84
N ASN A 134 26.49 3.27 -31.57
CA ASN A 134 27.33 2.40 -32.41
C ASN A 134 26.55 1.62 -33.49
N ARG A 135 25.29 1.99 -33.77
CA ARG A 135 24.53 1.37 -34.87
C ARG A 135 25.04 1.94 -36.20
N PRO A 136 25.46 1.09 -37.16
CA PRO A 136 25.77 1.58 -38.49
C PRO A 136 24.53 2.25 -39.09
N PRO A 137 24.68 3.35 -39.85
CA PRO A 137 23.56 4.03 -40.48
C PRO A 137 22.75 3.00 -41.26
N LYS A 138 21.41 3.01 -41.06
CA LYS A 138 20.50 2.20 -41.88
C LYS A 138 20.81 2.56 -43.33
N ARG A 139 21.46 1.67 -44.08
CA ARG A 139 21.54 1.78 -45.54
C ARG A 139 20.10 1.97 -45.99
N LEU A 140 19.79 3.15 -46.53
CA LEU A 140 18.58 3.38 -47.28
C LEU A 140 18.52 2.24 -48.29
N ALA A 141 17.68 1.24 -48.01
CA ALA A 141 17.36 0.22 -48.98
C ALA A 141 16.68 1.00 -50.11
N LYS A 142 17.50 1.38 -51.09
CA LYS A 142 17.13 2.07 -52.31
C LYS A 142 15.91 1.31 -52.81
N LYS A 143 14.72 1.92 -52.73
CA LYS A 143 13.51 1.41 -53.37
C LYS A 143 13.84 1.25 -54.84
N ARG A 144 14.31 0.07 -55.25
CA ARG A 144 14.33 -0.32 -56.65
C ARG A 144 12.86 -0.49 -57.01
N LYS A 145 12.25 0.57 -57.55
CA LYS A 145 10.99 0.41 -58.29
C LYS A 145 11.26 -0.64 -59.38
N PRO A 146 10.44 -1.69 -59.50
CA PRO A 146 10.61 -2.62 -60.62
C PRO A 146 10.44 -1.85 -61.93
N PRO A 147 11.20 -2.20 -62.99
CA PRO A 147 11.05 -1.55 -64.29
C PRO A 147 9.60 -1.73 -64.76
N LYS A 148 8.98 -0.64 -65.23
CA LYS A 148 7.70 -0.73 -65.94
C LYS A 148 7.94 -1.55 -67.19
N SER A 149 7.33 -2.73 -67.27
CA SER A 149 7.27 -3.49 -68.52
C SER A 149 6.45 -2.68 -69.51
N VAL A 150 7.12 -2.16 -70.54
CA VAL A 150 6.48 -1.66 -71.75
C VAL A 150 6.16 -2.88 -72.60
N TYR A 151 4.88 -3.20 -72.75
CA TYR A 151 4.41 -4.04 -73.84
C TYR A 151 3.33 -3.24 -74.58
N TYR A 152 3.51 -3.21 -75.90
CA TYR A 152 2.78 -2.46 -76.91
C TYR A 152 1.29 -2.73 -76.92
#